data_AF-A0A923ES91-F1
#
_entry.id   AF-A0A923ES91-F1
#
_cell.length_a   1.000
_cell.length_b   1.000
_cell.length_c   1.000
_cell.angle_alpha   90.00
_cell.angle_beta   90.00
_cell.angle_gamma   90.00
#
_symmetry.space_group_name_H-M   'P 1'
#
loop_
_entity.id
_entity.type
_entity.pdbx_description
1 polymer ?
#
loop_
_entity_poly.entity_id
_entity_poly.type
_entity_poly.pdbx_seq_one_letter_code
_entity_poly.pdbx_strand_id
1 'polypeptide(L)'
;MTRLHREWIDRAVAGHEAALRAPTRPLSPMQTMVHTILLELGRNKELLALVDEFVDSAELVDEIRTDGESVLAARGISLPDGVSMCVVEPAGTPIPVLRFRFSVRSSVVIVDYHPVMGVSTRLGIPGSAHGLHH
;
A
#
# COMPACT_ATOMS: atom_id res chain seq x y z
N MET A 1 0.70 6.87 -18.38
CA MET A 1 1.97 7.09 -17.62
C MET A 1 2.35 5.85 -16.80
N THR A 2 2.09 4.63 -17.30
CA THR A 2 2.09 3.39 -16.51
C THR A 2 3.47 2.74 -16.32
N ARG A 3 4.42 2.96 -17.24
CA ARG A 3 5.70 2.23 -17.25
C ARG A 3 6.63 2.58 -16.08
N LEU A 4 6.67 3.84 -15.65
CA LEU A 4 7.54 4.31 -14.56
C LEU A 4 7.09 3.82 -13.18
N HIS A 5 5.78 3.70 -12.95
CA HIS A 5 5.23 3.22 -11.68
C HIS A 5 5.57 1.75 -11.46
N ARG A 6 5.46 0.94 -12.51
CA ARG A 6 5.79 -0.47 -12.42
C ARG A 6 7.27 -0.69 -12.09
N GLU A 7 8.17 0.06 -12.70
CA GLU A 7 9.61 -0.02 -12.39
C GLU A 7 9.92 0.31 -10.93
N TRP A 8 9.20 1.26 -10.32
CA TRP A 8 9.40 1.60 -8.91
C TRP A 8 8.90 0.50 -7.97
N ILE A 9 7.74 -0.09 -8.27
CA ILE A 9 7.22 -1.23 -7.51
C ILE A 9 8.16 -2.41 -7.63
N ASP A 10 8.62 -2.73 -8.85
CA ASP A 10 9.54 -3.84 -9.09
C ASP A 10 10.88 -3.63 -8.35
N ARG A 11 11.40 -2.40 -8.31
CA ARG A 11 12.59 -2.06 -7.51
C ARG A 11 12.35 -2.20 -6.00
N ALA A 12 11.19 -1.78 -5.51
CA ALA A 12 10.82 -1.93 -4.10
C ALA A 12 10.71 -3.41 -3.70
N VAL A 13 10.04 -4.21 -4.53
CA VAL A 13 9.93 -5.67 -4.38
C VAL A 13 11.32 -6.30 -4.36
N ALA A 14 12.17 -6.01 -5.34
CA ALA A 14 13.54 -6.52 -5.37
C ALA A 14 14.35 -6.13 -4.12
N GLY A 15 14.16 -4.91 -3.62
CA GLY A 15 14.79 -4.45 -2.37
C GLY A 15 14.35 -5.26 -1.15
N HIS A 16 13.06 -5.58 -1.04
CA HIS A 16 12.53 -6.41 0.05
C HIS A 16 12.94 -7.88 -0.08
N GLU A 17 12.97 -8.43 -1.30
CA GLU A 17 13.49 -9.78 -1.56
C GLU A 17 14.97 -9.90 -1.16
N ALA A 18 15.79 -8.92 -1.55
CA ALA A 18 17.20 -8.88 -1.19
C ALA A 18 17.39 -8.80 0.33
N ALA A 19 16.58 -7.97 1.01
CA ALA A 19 16.61 -7.84 2.47
C ALA A 19 16.28 -9.16 3.19
N LEU A 20 15.34 -9.95 2.67
CA LEU A 20 15.01 -11.27 3.25
C LEU A 20 16.03 -12.36 2.89
N ARG A 21 16.58 -12.34 1.67
CA ARG A 21 17.49 -13.38 1.18
C ARG A 21 18.88 -13.29 1.78
N ALA A 22 19.43 -12.08 1.89
CA ALA A 22 20.79 -11.83 2.34
C ALA A 22 20.84 -10.58 3.23
N PRO A 23 20.23 -10.64 4.43
CA PRO A 23 20.21 -9.49 5.30
C PRO A 23 21.62 -9.16 5.78
N THR A 24 22.00 -7.88 5.73
CA THR A 24 23.30 -7.40 6.23
C THR A 24 23.45 -7.56 7.75
N ARG A 25 22.34 -7.71 8.46
CA ARG A 25 22.21 -8.00 9.89
C ARG A 25 20.96 -8.83 10.15
N PRO A 26 20.91 -9.73 11.15
CA PRO A 26 19.72 -10.52 11.43
C PRO A 26 18.46 -9.64 11.55
N LEU A 27 17.43 -9.98 10.78
CA LEU A 27 16.14 -9.30 10.87
C LEU A 27 15.40 -9.75 12.12
N SER A 28 14.80 -8.79 12.82
CA SER A 28 13.83 -9.12 13.86
C SER A 28 12.60 -9.81 13.24
N PRO A 29 11.83 -10.59 14.03
CA PRO A 29 10.57 -11.16 13.56
C PRO A 29 9.60 -10.11 13.02
N MET A 30 9.60 -8.90 13.61
CA MET A 30 8.81 -7.76 13.15
C MET A 30 9.24 -7.33 11.74
N GLN A 31 10.53 -7.12 11.51
CA GLN A 31 11.05 -6.71 10.19
C GLN A 31 10.76 -7.78 9.14
N THR A 32 10.90 -9.05 9.50
CA THR A 32 10.58 -10.17 8.60
C THR A 32 9.11 -10.15 8.18
N MET A 33 8.20 -9.93 9.12
CA MET A 33 6.76 -9.84 8.85
C MET A 33 6.42 -8.63 7.96
N VAL A 34 7.01 -7.47 8.23
CA VAL A 34 6.81 -6.27 7.40
C VAL A 34 7.27 -6.53 5.97
N HIS A 35 8.49 -7.06 5.76
CA HIS A 35 8.98 -7.36 4.41
C HIS A 35 8.11 -8.39 3.69
N THR A 36 7.59 -9.39 4.41
CA THR A 36 6.72 -10.42 3.84
C THR A 36 5.40 -9.81 3.33
N ILE A 37 4.72 -9.02 4.15
CA ILE A 37 3.47 -8.33 3.75
C ILE A 37 3.71 -7.39 2.56
N LEU A 38 4.81 -6.63 2.57
CA LEU A 38 5.16 -5.73 1.45
C LEU A 38 5.41 -6.49 0.15
N LEU A 39 6.02 -7.68 0.22
CA LEU A 39 6.19 -8.55 -0.94
C LEU A 39 4.87 -9.14 -1.44
N GLU A 40 3.97 -9.53 -0.54
CA GLU A 40 2.63 -10.00 -0.92
C GLU A 40 1.84 -8.92 -1.65
N LEU A 41 1.83 -7.69 -1.12
CA LEU A 41 1.21 -6.54 -1.79
C LEU A 41 1.86 -6.24 -3.14
N GLY A 42 3.20 -6.18 -3.19
CA GLY A 42 3.95 -5.85 -4.40
C GLY A 42 3.95 -6.94 -5.49
N ARG A 43 3.47 -8.15 -5.19
CA ARG A 43 3.38 -9.27 -6.14
C ARG A 43 1.95 -9.61 -6.56
N ASN A 44 0.95 -9.08 -5.89
CA ASN A 44 -0.46 -9.30 -6.21
C ASN A 44 -0.80 -8.59 -7.53
N LYS A 45 -1.03 -9.35 -8.61
CA LYS A 45 -1.17 -8.78 -9.96
C LYS A 45 -2.47 -8.00 -10.12
N GLU A 46 -3.53 -8.49 -9.50
CA GLU A 46 -4.86 -7.92 -9.51
C GLU A 46 -4.87 -6.60 -8.75
N LEU A 47 -4.17 -6.53 -7.61
CA LEU A 47 -3.96 -5.30 -6.86
C LEU A 47 -3.15 -4.28 -7.69
N LEU A 48 -2.10 -4.72 -8.38
CA LEU A 48 -1.31 -3.83 -9.21
C LEU A 48 -2.09 -3.29 -10.41
N ALA A 49 -3.00 -4.08 -10.99
CA ALA A 49 -3.91 -3.62 -12.02
C ALA A 49 -4.89 -2.57 -11.47
N LEU A 50 -5.46 -2.80 -10.28
CA LEU A 50 -6.28 -1.80 -9.59
C LEU A 50 -5.50 -0.49 -9.36
N VAL A 51 -4.25 -0.59 -8.94
CA VAL A 51 -3.35 0.56 -8.71
C VAL A 51 -3.07 1.32 -10.01
N ASP A 52 -2.89 0.63 -11.13
CA ASP A 52 -2.71 1.26 -12.44
C ASP A 52 -4.00 2.00 -12.87
N GLU A 53 -5.16 1.37 -12.73
CA GLU A 53 -6.46 1.99 -13.04
C GLU A 53 -6.79 3.19 -12.13
N PHE A 54 -6.40 3.12 -10.85
CA PHE A 54 -6.62 4.19 -9.87
C PHE A 54 -5.98 5.51 -10.31
N VAL A 55 -4.86 5.46 -11.02
CA VAL A 55 -4.19 6.66 -11.56
C VAL A 55 -5.00 7.32 -12.66
N ASP A 56 -5.71 6.52 -13.46
CA ASP A 56 -6.36 6.96 -14.69
C ASP A 56 -7.88 7.20 -14.53
N SER A 57 -8.49 6.76 -13.41
CA SER A 57 -9.94 6.81 -13.21
C SER A 57 -10.35 7.53 -11.91
N ALA A 58 -10.89 8.75 -12.03
CA ALA A 58 -11.48 9.48 -10.92
C ALA A 58 -12.72 8.77 -10.32
N GLU A 59 -13.50 8.09 -11.16
CA GLU A 59 -14.65 7.28 -10.72
C GLU A 59 -14.20 6.17 -9.78
N LEU A 60 -13.12 5.47 -10.12
CA LEU A 60 -12.54 4.43 -9.26
C LEU A 60 -12.02 4.99 -7.93
N VAL A 61 -11.45 6.21 -7.94
CA VAL A 61 -11.04 6.88 -6.71
C VAL A 61 -12.24 7.09 -5.79
N ASP A 62 -13.36 7.57 -6.34
CA ASP A 62 -14.58 7.82 -5.58
C ASP A 62 -15.20 6.52 -5.07
N GLU A 63 -15.25 5.47 -5.89
CA GLU A 63 -15.72 4.13 -5.49
C GLU A 63 -14.92 3.58 -4.31
N ILE A 64 -13.58 3.61 -4.38
CA ILE A 64 -12.72 3.12 -3.29
C ILE A 64 -12.87 3.99 -2.04
N ARG A 65 -13.09 5.30 -2.20
CA ARG A 65 -13.33 6.21 -1.06
C ARG A 65 -14.64 5.89 -0.35
N THR A 66 -15.68 5.50 -1.10
CA THR A 66 -16.98 5.12 -0.54
C THR A 66 -16.96 3.73 0.08
N ASP A 67 -16.47 2.72 -0.64
CA ASP A 67 -16.46 1.32 -0.19
C ASP A 67 -15.34 0.52 -0.84
N GLY A 68 -14.12 0.73 -0.35
CA GLY A 68 -12.94 0.02 -0.84
C GLY A 68 -13.00 -1.50 -0.63
N GLU A 69 -13.69 -2.00 0.40
CA GLU A 69 -13.82 -3.44 0.65
C GLU A 69 -14.68 -4.11 -0.44
N SER A 70 -15.80 -3.48 -0.81
CA SER A 70 -16.62 -3.97 -1.92
C SER A 70 -15.90 -3.91 -3.26
N VAL A 71 -15.10 -2.87 -3.53
CA VAL A 71 -14.28 -2.79 -4.75
C VAL A 71 -13.27 -3.94 -4.83
N LEU A 72 -12.59 -4.24 -3.73
CA LEU A 72 -11.66 -5.37 -3.65
C LEU A 72 -12.38 -6.70 -3.87
N ALA A 73 -13.52 -6.91 -3.20
CA ALA A 73 -14.31 -8.13 -3.32
C ALA A 73 -14.85 -8.34 -4.74
N ALA A 74 -15.40 -7.29 -5.38
CA ALA A 74 -15.92 -7.34 -6.73
C ALA A 74 -14.84 -7.71 -7.78
N ARG A 75 -13.58 -7.34 -7.50
CA ARG A 75 -12.43 -7.64 -8.35
C ARG A 75 -11.69 -8.92 -7.94
N GLY A 76 -12.17 -9.64 -6.92
CA GLY A 76 -11.53 -10.86 -6.42
C GLY A 76 -10.15 -10.62 -5.79
N ILE A 77 -9.86 -9.39 -5.35
CA ILE A 77 -8.59 -9.02 -4.74
C ILE A 77 -8.65 -9.33 -3.24
N SER A 78 -7.80 -10.25 -2.79
CA SER A 78 -7.58 -10.49 -1.36
C SER A 78 -6.34 -9.74 -0.89
N LEU A 79 -6.50 -8.92 0.15
CA LEU A 79 -5.37 -8.31 0.85
C LEU A 79 -4.79 -9.30 1.87
N PRO A 80 -3.48 -9.20 2.21
CA PRO A 80 -2.90 -9.99 3.29
C PRO A 80 -3.60 -9.72 4.63
N ASP A 81 -3.57 -10.71 5.52
CA ASP A 81 -4.23 -10.64 6.82
C ASP A 81 -3.82 -9.39 7.61
N GLY A 82 -4.81 -8.64 8.08
CA GLY A 82 -4.60 -7.41 8.86
C GLY A 82 -4.18 -6.18 8.04
N VAL A 83 -4.16 -6.28 6.71
CA VAL A 83 -4.00 -5.14 5.81
C VAL A 83 -5.35 -4.56 5.44
N SER A 84 -5.52 -3.25 5.62
CA SER A 84 -6.63 -2.48 5.09
C SER A 84 -6.17 -1.49 4.01
N MET A 85 -7.10 -1.08 3.16
CA MET A 85 -6.89 -0.15 2.05
C MET A 85 -7.85 1.03 2.15
N CYS A 86 -7.39 2.24 1.88
CA CYS A 86 -8.24 3.42 1.75
C CYS A 86 -7.63 4.48 0.83
N VAL A 87 -8.46 5.42 0.37
CA VAL A 87 -7.99 6.64 -0.30
C VAL A 87 -7.71 7.72 0.74
N VAL A 88 -6.60 8.42 0.58
CA VAL A 88 -6.25 9.59 1.39
C VAL A 88 -5.83 10.76 0.52
N GLU A 89 -6.08 11.98 1.00
CA GLU A 89 -5.65 13.23 0.39
C GLU A 89 -4.63 13.89 1.31
N PRO A 90 -3.31 13.71 1.05
CA PRO A 90 -2.29 14.33 1.87
C PRO A 90 -2.38 15.86 1.81
N ALA A 91 -2.26 16.51 2.96
CA ALA A 91 -2.19 17.97 3.02
C ALA A 91 -1.05 18.49 2.11
N GLY A 92 -1.40 19.35 1.16
CA GLY A 92 -0.44 19.92 0.21
C GLY A 92 -0.29 19.16 -1.11
N THR A 93 -1.01 18.06 -1.33
CA THR A 93 -1.05 17.38 -2.65
C THR A 93 -2.50 17.27 -3.14
N PRO A 94 -2.83 17.78 -4.35
CA PRO A 94 -4.19 17.65 -4.90
C PRO A 94 -4.47 16.24 -5.46
N ILE A 95 -3.49 15.33 -5.40
CA ILE A 95 -3.56 14.01 -6.02
C ILE A 95 -3.93 12.98 -4.93
N PRO A 96 -4.99 12.19 -5.12
CA PRO A 96 -5.37 11.15 -4.19
C PRO A 96 -4.30 10.05 -4.14
N VAL A 97 -4.11 9.50 -2.95
CA VAL A 97 -3.12 8.45 -2.67
C VAL A 97 -3.87 7.20 -2.20
N LEU A 98 -3.48 6.05 -2.73
CA LEU A 98 -3.97 4.77 -2.22
C LEU A 98 -3.09 4.33 -1.05
N ARG A 99 -3.67 4.23 0.14
CA ARG A 99 -2.98 3.88 1.37
C ARG A 99 -3.33 2.46 1.80
N PHE A 100 -2.29 1.67 2.06
CA PHE A 100 -2.39 0.41 2.78
C PHE A 100 -1.90 0.58 4.21
N ARG A 101 -2.59 -0.06 5.14
CA ARG A 101 -2.25 0.00 6.56
C ARG A 101 -2.34 -1.38 7.17
N PHE A 102 -1.34 -1.74 7.96
CA PHE A 102 -1.38 -2.94 8.79
C PHE A 102 -0.63 -2.73 10.10
N SER A 103 -0.92 -3.57 11.09
CA SER A 103 -0.27 -3.51 12.39
C SER A 103 0.66 -4.70 12.56
N VAL A 104 1.88 -4.45 13.02
CA VAL A 104 2.81 -5.49 13.48
C VAL A 104 3.17 -5.18 14.93
N ARG A 105 2.65 -6.00 15.85
CA ARG A 105 2.71 -5.76 17.30
C ARG A 105 2.13 -4.38 17.66
N SER A 106 2.91 -3.50 18.29
CA SER A 106 2.53 -2.15 18.69
C SER A 106 2.81 -1.09 17.63
N SER A 107 3.28 -1.49 16.44
CA SER A 107 3.63 -0.57 15.36
C SER A 107 2.62 -0.64 14.23
N VAL A 108 2.21 0.52 13.74
CA VAL A 108 1.42 0.62 12.50
C VAL A 108 2.40 0.83 11.35
N VAL A 109 2.22 0.10 10.27
CA VAL A 109 2.94 0.31 9.01
C VAL A 109 1.97 0.93 8.01
N ILE A 110 2.42 1.98 7.35
CA ILE A 110 1.68 2.69 6.30
C ILE A 110 2.47 2.56 5.00
N VAL A 111 1.77 2.14 3.96
CA VAL A 111 2.30 2.07 2.59
C VAL A 111 1.44 2.99 1.74
N ASP A 112 2.02 4.06 1.23
CA ASP A 112 1.33 5.03 0.41
C ASP A 112 1.78 4.83 -1.05
N TYR A 113 0.83 4.55 -1.93
CA TYR A 113 1.02 4.60 -3.38
C TYR A 113 0.59 5.97 -3.90
N HIS A 114 1.57 6.77 -4.30
CA HIS A 114 1.34 8.06 -4.92
C HIS A 114 1.44 7.94 -6.45
N PRO A 115 0.45 8.41 -7.22
CA PRO A 115 0.43 8.36 -8.70
C PRO A 115 1.56 9.09 -9.44
N VAL A 116 2.53 9.68 -8.73
CA VAL A 116 3.58 10.54 -9.31
C VAL A 116 4.89 10.34 -8.57
N MET A 117 4.84 10.17 -7.25
CA MET A 117 6.03 9.94 -6.42
C MET A 117 6.33 8.45 -6.19
N GLY A 118 5.44 7.54 -6.56
CA GLY A 118 5.61 6.10 -6.39
C GLY A 118 5.20 5.59 -5.02
N VAL A 119 5.82 4.49 -4.60
CA VAL A 119 5.53 3.83 -3.32
C VAL A 119 6.42 4.38 -2.22
N SER A 120 5.83 4.69 -1.07
CA SER A 120 6.56 4.97 0.16
C SER A 120 6.07 4.09 1.30
N THR A 121 6.98 3.71 2.19
CA THR A 121 6.65 2.93 3.40
C THR A 121 7.17 3.64 4.63
N ARG A 122 6.32 3.79 5.65
CA ARG A 122 6.66 4.45 6.91
C ARG A 122 5.97 3.81 8.10
N LEU A 123 6.52 4.06 9.29
CA LEU A 123 5.85 3.72 10.55
C LEU A 123 4.81 4.81 10.87
N GLY A 124 3.57 4.39 11.08
CA GLY A 124 2.48 5.22 11.55
C GLY A 124 2.44 5.32 13.07
N ILE A 125 1.82 6.38 13.58
CA ILE A 125 1.56 6.55 15.01
C ILE A 125 0.34 5.68 15.38
N PRO A 126 0.43 4.80 16.40
CA PRO A 126 -0.73 4.07 16.90
C PRO A 126 -1.77 5.08 17.40
N GLY A 127 -3.00 5.04 16.86
CA GLY A 127 -4.09 5.94 17.26
C GLY A 127 -4.47 7.02 16.26
N SER A 128 -3.76 7.19 15.13
CA SER A 128 -4.29 7.98 14.00
C SER A 128 -5.35 7.17 13.24
N ALA A 129 -6.47 6.89 13.91
CA ALA A 129 -7.74 6.61 13.28
C ALA A 129 -8.54 7.92 13.41
N HIS A 130 -8.38 8.84 12.47
CA HIS A 130 -9.31 9.94 12.28
C HIS A 130 -9.72 9.95 10.80
N GLY A 131 -10.65 9.05 10.50
CA GLY A 131 -11.85 9.53 9.83
C GLY A 131 -12.77 10.13 10.90
N LEU A 132 -13.50 11.18 10.49
CA LEU A 132 -14.57 11.92 11.17
C LEU A 132 -14.11 13.13 12.02
N HIS A 133 -14.47 14.34 11.57
CA HIS A 133 -15.52 15.15 12.20
C HIS A 133 -15.94 16.34 11.30
N HIS A 134 -17.25 16.36 11.01
CA HIS A 134 -18.13 17.47 10.57
C HIS A 134 -18.01 18.05 9.16
#